data_AF-A0A7S0U5X3-F1
#
_entry.id   AF-A0A7S0U5X3-F1
#
_cell.length_a   1.000
_cell.length_b   1.000
_cell.length_c   1.000
_cell.angle_alpha   90.00
_cell.angle_beta   90.00
_cell.angle_gamma   90.00
#
_symmetry.space_group_name_H-M   'P 1'
#
loop_
_entity.id
_entity.type
_entity.pdbx_description
1 polymer ?
#
loop_
_entity_poly.entity_id
_entity_poly.type
_entity_poly.pdbx_seq_one_letter_code
_entity_poly.pdbx_strand_id
1 'polypeptide(L)'
;GEARSRVHEYNEYCKEIWDLEWLDETTKVTYSSSGRPWCRDFVTRVHYTDLEGGAKMVVNRAEEHPQAPRKKGFTRMGMSIGANVMRPLSDGRTEFTMLTHVNPGGMANTQFGAMVTNKLSTESPRAFLVNIGKALER
;
A
#
# COMPACT_ATOMS: atom_id res chain seq x y z
N GLY A 1 -7.89 2.39 18.56
CA GLY A 1 -8.61 3.59 18.13
C GLY A 1 -8.87 3.47 16.66
N GLU A 2 -10.13 3.51 16.23
CA GLU A 2 -10.51 3.42 14.82
C GLU A 2 -9.95 4.62 14.05
N ALA A 3 -8.89 4.39 13.29
CA ALA A 3 -8.49 5.33 12.25
C ALA A 3 -9.52 5.25 11.12
N ARG A 4 -10.24 6.35 10.89
CA ARG A 4 -11.15 6.56 9.74
C ARG A 4 -10.35 6.51 8.44
N SER A 5 -10.03 5.32 8.01
CA SER A 5 -9.27 5.09 6.79
C SER A 5 -10.21 5.10 5.59
N ARG A 6 -10.14 6.16 4.77
CA ARG A 6 -10.79 6.24 3.44
C ARG A 6 -10.19 5.27 2.42
N VAL A 7 -9.23 4.44 2.81
CA VAL A 7 -8.52 3.49 1.92
C VAL A 7 -9.50 2.56 1.21
N HIS A 8 -10.60 2.17 1.86
CA HIS A 8 -11.64 1.35 1.26
C HIS A 8 -12.34 2.00 0.06
N GLU A 9 -12.28 3.34 -0.07
CA GLU A 9 -12.85 4.05 -1.22
C GLU A 9 -12.02 3.87 -2.50
N TYR A 10 -10.72 3.57 -2.38
CA TYR A 10 -9.81 3.53 -3.52
C TYR A 10 -8.93 2.28 -3.64
N ASN A 11 -8.90 1.41 -2.61
CA ASN A 11 -8.15 0.17 -2.62
C ASN A 11 -9.07 -1.03 -2.34
N GLU A 12 -9.59 -1.62 -3.41
CA GLU A 12 -10.49 -2.78 -3.38
C GLU A 12 -9.86 -4.04 -2.73
N TYR A 13 -8.52 -4.12 -2.71
CA TYR A 13 -7.80 -5.26 -2.14
C TYR A 13 -7.57 -5.12 -0.63
N CYS A 14 -7.79 -3.94 -0.07
CA CYS A 14 -7.61 -3.68 1.36
C CYS A 14 -8.94 -3.88 2.09
N LYS A 15 -9.05 -4.99 2.81
CA LYS A 15 -10.20 -5.28 3.66
C LYS A 15 -10.09 -4.56 5.00
N GLU A 16 -8.92 -4.64 5.62
CA GLU A 16 -8.67 -4.02 6.93
C GLU A 16 -7.34 -3.29 6.87
N ILE A 17 -7.29 -2.12 7.52
CA ILE A 17 -6.06 -1.35 7.72
C ILE A 17 -6.18 -0.56 9.01
N TRP A 18 -5.10 -0.53 9.78
CA TRP A 18 -4.98 0.32 10.95
C TRP A 18 -3.51 0.61 11.26
N ASP A 19 -3.31 1.71 11.99
CA ASP A 19 -1.99 2.10 12.48
C ASP A 19 -1.68 1.27 13.74
N LEU A 20 -0.52 0.63 13.76
CA LEU A 20 -0.01 -0.13 14.92
C LEU A 20 0.70 0.82 15.89
N GLU A 21 1.56 1.68 15.34
CA GLU A 21 2.40 2.59 16.12
C GLU A 21 2.75 3.82 15.27
N TRP A 22 2.78 5.00 15.88
CA TRP A 22 3.42 6.19 15.32
C TRP A 22 4.81 6.32 15.94
N LEU A 23 5.84 6.32 15.10
CA LEU A 23 7.24 6.36 15.54
C LEU A 23 7.71 7.81 15.73
N ASP A 24 7.17 8.72 14.94
CA ASP A 24 7.34 10.17 15.03
C ASP A 24 6.19 10.86 14.29
N GLU A 25 6.27 12.18 14.07
CA GLU A 25 5.22 12.97 13.40
C GLU A 25 5.00 12.60 11.92
N THR A 26 5.97 11.98 11.26
CA THR A 26 5.93 11.66 9.83
C THR A 26 6.14 10.18 9.53
N THR A 27 6.24 9.33 10.55
CA THR A 27 6.54 7.92 10.40
C THR A 27 5.61 7.07 11.26
N LYS A 28 5.03 6.05 10.64
CA LYS A 28 4.18 5.07 11.34
C LYS A 28 4.39 3.65 10.84
N VAL A 29 3.98 2.69 11.65
CA VAL A 29 3.88 1.28 11.27
C VAL A 29 2.40 0.94 11.13
N THR A 30 2.02 0.35 10.00
CA THR A 30 0.64 -0.01 9.70
C THR A 30 0.50 -1.50 9.45
N TYR A 31 -0.61 -2.08 9.89
CA TYR A 31 -1.06 -3.38 9.43
C TYR A 31 -2.14 -3.20 8.36
N SER A 32 -2.08 -4.00 7.30
CA SER A 32 -3.18 -4.12 6.34
C SER A 32 -3.40 -5.57 5.91
N SER A 33 -4.62 -5.90 5.51
CA SER A 33 -4.93 -7.24 5.01
C SER A 33 -5.97 -7.26 3.91
N SER A 34 -5.92 -8.31 3.09
CA SER A 34 -6.89 -8.60 2.02
C SER A 34 -7.97 -9.59 2.47
N GLY A 35 -9.10 -9.56 1.75
CA GLY A 35 -10.22 -10.49 1.94
C GLY A 35 -10.03 -11.85 1.28
N ARG A 36 -11.02 -12.73 1.47
CA ARG A 36 -11.09 -14.04 0.80
C ARG A 36 -11.27 -13.89 -0.72
N PRO A 37 -10.84 -14.87 -1.54
CA PRO A 37 -10.26 -16.17 -1.15
C PRO A 37 -8.74 -16.14 -0.89
N TRP A 38 -8.08 -15.01 -1.13
CA TRP A 38 -6.62 -14.86 -1.00
C TRP A 38 -6.27 -14.00 0.21
N CYS A 39 -6.19 -14.63 1.39
CA CYS A 39 -5.83 -13.94 2.62
C CYS A 39 -4.34 -13.60 2.65
N ARG A 40 -4.02 -12.31 2.49
CA ARG A 40 -2.68 -11.73 2.59
C ARG A 40 -2.68 -10.63 3.62
N ASP A 41 -1.56 -10.47 4.31
CA ASP A 41 -1.34 -9.34 5.21
C ASP A 41 0.01 -8.68 4.94
N PHE A 42 0.09 -7.40 5.27
CA PHE A 42 1.28 -6.59 5.24
C PHE A 42 1.45 -5.92 6.61
N VAL A 43 2.70 -5.79 7.02
CA VAL A 43 3.11 -4.86 8.08
C VAL A 43 4.13 -3.94 7.44
N THR A 44 3.86 -2.65 7.42
CA THR A 44 4.68 -1.68 6.68
C THR A 44 5.02 -0.48 7.53
N ARG A 45 6.31 -0.10 7.54
CA ARG A 45 6.72 1.25 7.90
C ARG A 45 6.33 2.18 6.78
N VAL A 46 5.66 3.27 7.10
CA VAL A 46 5.27 4.32 6.17
C VAL A 46 5.88 5.62 6.66
N HIS A 47 6.59 6.31 5.78
CA HIS A 47 7.19 7.61 6.05
C HIS A 47 6.68 8.65 5.04
N TYR A 48 6.30 9.80 5.56
CA TYR A 48 5.83 10.95 4.81
C TYR A 48 6.95 11.99 4.76
N THR A 49 7.27 12.49 3.57
CA THR A 49 8.24 13.57 3.43
C THR A 49 7.83 14.52 2.33
N ASP A 50 8.18 15.79 2.51
CA ASP A 50 8.20 16.76 1.42
C ASP A 50 9.51 16.62 0.63
N LEU A 51 9.46 16.93 -0.65
CA LEU A 51 10.58 16.96 -1.59
C LEU A 51 10.71 18.38 -2.16
N GLU A 52 11.82 18.64 -2.85
CA GLU A 52 12.05 19.90 -3.56
C GLU A 52 10.90 20.23 -4.53
N GLY A 53 10.62 21.52 -4.70
CA GLY A 53 9.57 21.99 -5.61
C GLY A 53 8.14 21.76 -5.10
N GLY A 54 7.97 21.54 -3.79
CA GLY A 54 6.65 21.34 -3.16
C GLY A 54 6.05 19.95 -3.43
N ALA A 55 6.85 19.03 -3.94
CA ALA A 55 6.43 17.66 -4.15
C ALA A 55 6.29 16.91 -2.83
N LYS A 56 5.40 15.92 -2.78
CA LYS A 56 5.19 15.07 -1.60
C LYS A 56 5.55 13.63 -1.92
N MET A 57 6.09 12.92 -0.95
CA MET A 57 6.43 11.51 -1.08
C MET A 57 5.93 10.71 0.11
N VAL A 58 5.32 9.56 -0.19
CA VAL A 58 5.04 8.51 0.79
C VAL A 58 5.87 7.31 0.42
N VAL A 59 6.85 6.96 1.26
CA VAL A 59 7.67 5.76 1.09
C VAL A 59 7.29 4.72 2.13
N ASN A 60 7.28 3.46 1.73
CA ASN A 60 7.01 2.38 2.65
C ASN A 60 7.84 1.14 2.36
N ARG A 61 8.05 0.33 3.40
CA ARG A 61 8.73 -0.96 3.33
C ARG A 61 8.17 -1.90 4.39
N ALA A 62 8.40 -3.20 4.20
CA ALA A 62 8.03 -4.21 5.17
C ALA A 62 8.73 -3.98 6.50
N GLU A 63 8.01 -4.25 7.57
CA GLU A 63 8.51 -4.21 8.95
C GLU A 63 7.91 -5.37 9.75
N GLU A 64 8.60 -5.78 10.81
CA GLU A 64 8.03 -6.69 11.81
C GLU A 64 7.58 -5.87 13.02
N HIS A 65 6.45 -6.24 13.62
CA HIS A 65 5.90 -5.52 14.77
C HIS A 65 5.28 -6.51 15.77
N PRO A 66 5.57 -6.40 17.09
CA PRO A 66 5.08 -7.35 18.10
C PRO A 66 3.55 -7.47 18.17
N GLN A 67 2.82 -6.39 17.88
CA GLN A 67 1.35 -6.38 17.87
C GLN A 67 0.73 -6.97 16.58
N ALA A 68 1.55 -7.30 15.59
CA ALA A 68 1.10 -7.88 14.32
C ALA A 68 1.91 -9.14 13.94
N PRO A 69 1.93 -10.17 14.80
CA PRO A 69 2.61 -11.42 14.50
C PRO A 69 1.96 -12.09 13.28
N ARG A 70 2.69 -13.02 12.66
CA ARG A 70 2.16 -13.80 11.53
C ARG A 70 0.94 -14.61 11.98
N LYS A 71 -0.17 -14.46 11.26
CA LYS A 71 -1.44 -15.13 11.58
C LYS A 71 -1.61 -16.41 10.76
N LYS A 72 -2.08 -17.48 11.39
CA LYS A 72 -2.46 -18.71 10.67
C LYS A 72 -3.55 -18.38 9.63
N GLY A 73 -3.38 -18.87 8.40
CA GLY A 73 -4.32 -18.63 7.30
C GLY A 73 -4.09 -17.34 6.52
N PHE A 74 -3.11 -16.50 6.91
CA PHE A 74 -2.63 -15.39 6.11
C PHE A 74 -1.21 -15.69 5.61
N THR A 75 -0.93 -15.30 4.37
CA THR A 75 0.45 -15.26 3.87
C THR A 75 0.96 -13.83 4.03
N ARG A 76 2.00 -13.65 4.85
CA ARG A 76 2.70 -12.37 5.03
C ARG A 76 3.44 -12.00 3.75
N MET A 77 3.02 -10.90 3.16
CA MET A 77 3.67 -10.30 2.01
C MET A 77 4.78 -9.37 2.50
N GLY A 78 5.85 -9.24 1.71
CA GLY A 78 6.95 -8.32 1.99
C GLY A 78 6.99 -7.19 0.98
N MET A 79 6.80 -5.95 1.39
CA MET A 79 7.10 -4.77 0.57
C MET A 79 8.61 -4.48 0.65
N SER A 80 9.39 -4.80 -0.39
CA SER A 80 10.81 -4.44 -0.41
C SER A 80 10.96 -2.92 -0.43
N ILE A 81 10.20 -2.28 -1.32
CA ILE A 81 10.05 -0.82 -1.37
C ILE A 81 8.73 -0.47 -2.06
N GLY A 82 8.02 0.49 -1.49
CA GLY A 82 6.88 1.16 -2.10
C GLY A 82 7.10 2.67 -2.04
N ALA A 83 6.75 3.39 -3.09
CA ALA A 83 6.81 4.85 -3.09
C ALA A 83 5.69 5.45 -3.93
N ASN A 84 5.05 6.48 -3.41
CA ASN A 84 4.14 7.37 -4.15
C ASN A 84 4.75 8.77 -4.14
N VAL A 85 5.09 9.30 -5.31
CA VAL A 85 5.61 10.65 -5.48
C VAL A 85 4.54 11.49 -6.17
N MET A 86 4.15 12.58 -5.54
CA MET A 86 3.12 13.51 -5.99
C MET A 86 3.77 14.86 -6.26
N ARG A 87 3.94 15.22 -7.54
CA ARG A 87 4.51 16.51 -7.95
C ARG A 87 3.41 17.46 -8.42
N PRO A 88 3.33 18.69 -7.88
CA PRO A 88 2.44 19.69 -8.43
C PRO A 88 2.91 20.12 -9.84
N LEU A 89 1.97 20.30 -10.75
CA LEU A 89 2.20 20.86 -12.08
C LEU A 89 1.68 22.30 -12.12
N SER A 90 2.23 23.12 -13.02
CA SER A 90 1.91 24.55 -13.13
C SER A 90 0.46 24.85 -13.49
N ASP A 91 -0.27 23.87 -14.04
CA ASP A 91 -1.67 23.98 -14.45
C ASP A 91 -2.67 23.46 -13.40
N GLY A 92 -2.19 23.27 -12.16
CA GLY A 92 -3.01 22.80 -11.04
C GLY A 92 -3.24 21.28 -11.02
N ARG A 93 -2.69 20.53 -11.98
CA ARG A 93 -2.69 19.06 -11.95
C ARG A 93 -1.56 18.53 -11.07
N THR A 94 -1.60 17.23 -10.78
CA THR A 94 -0.55 16.51 -10.05
C THR A 94 -0.02 15.37 -10.90
N GLU A 95 1.29 15.32 -11.12
CA GLU A 95 1.97 14.12 -11.60
C GLU A 95 2.08 13.13 -10.45
N PHE A 96 1.53 11.92 -10.63
CA PHE A 96 1.57 10.85 -9.64
C PHE A 96 2.42 9.68 -10.16
N THR A 97 3.56 9.45 -9.52
CA THR A 97 4.43 8.30 -9.80
C THR A 97 4.30 7.27 -8.69
N MET A 98 4.02 6.02 -9.06
CA MET A 98 3.93 4.90 -8.12
C MET A 98 5.00 3.85 -8.43
N LEU A 99 5.74 3.46 -7.40
CA LEU A 99 6.67 2.34 -7.40
C LEU A 99 6.20 1.31 -6.37
N THR A 100 6.11 0.05 -6.80
CA THR A 100 5.72 -1.05 -5.91
C THR A 100 6.61 -2.26 -6.20
N HIS A 101 7.41 -2.67 -5.22
CA HIS A 101 8.22 -3.87 -5.29
C HIS A 101 7.86 -4.79 -4.12
N VAL A 102 7.15 -5.88 -4.43
CA VAL A 102 6.55 -6.78 -3.43
C VAL A 102 7.04 -8.21 -3.64
N ASN A 103 7.43 -8.85 -2.54
CA ASN A 103 7.58 -10.29 -2.40
C ASN A 103 6.24 -10.90 -1.95
N PRO A 104 5.64 -11.81 -2.73
CA PRO A 104 4.33 -12.37 -2.43
C PRO A 104 4.31 -13.52 -1.40
N GLY A 105 5.38 -13.70 -0.62
CA GLY A 105 5.39 -14.62 0.53
C GLY A 105 5.39 -16.10 0.15
N GLY A 106 6.06 -16.47 -0.95
CA GLY A 106 6.31 -17.87 -1.32
C GLY A 106 5.30 -18.51 -2.29
N MET A 107 4.22 -17.82 -2.66
CA MET A 107 3.23 -18.34 -3.62
C MET A 107 3.56 -18.07 -5.10
N ALA A 108 4.49 -17.15 -5.38
CA ALA A 108 4.92 -16.83 -6.76
C ALA A 108 5.54 -18.02 -7.50
N ASN A 109 6.05 -19.02 -6.80
CA ASN A 109 6.68 -20.20 -7.40
C ASN A 109 5.68 -21.20 -7.97
N THR A 110 4.37 -20.95 -7.81
CA THR A 110 3.31 -21.74 -8.46
C THR A 110 2.84 -21.04 -9.72
N GLN A 111 2.50 -21.78 -10.79
CA GLN A 111 1.99 -21.20 -12.04
C GLN A 111 0.78 -20.30 -11.79
N PHE A 112 -0.12 -20.74 -10.91
CA PHE A 112 -1.29 -19.95 -10.50
C PHE A 112 -0.87 -18.67 -9.76
N GLY A 113 0.04 -18.75 -8.79
CA GLY A 113 0.51 -17.59 -8.03
C GLY A 113 1.29 -16.59 -8.88
N ALA A 114 2.07 -17.06 -9.86
CA ALA A 114 2.74 -16.22 -10.85
C ALA A 114 1.72 -15.47 -11.73
N MET A 115 0.69 -16.17 -12.20
CA MET A 115 -0.39 -15.56 -13.01
C MET A 115 -1.13 -14.45 -12.23
N VAL A 116 -1.50 -14.72 -10.97
CA VAL A 116 -2.14 -13.71 -10.10
C VAL A 116 -1.20 -12.55 -9.82
N THR A 117 0.07 -12.81 -9.53
CA THR A 117 1.07 -11.76 -9.27
C THR A 117 1.25 -10.86 -10.50
N ASN A 118 1.35 -11.45 -11.69
CA ASN A 118 1.50 -10.70 -12.94
C ASN A 118 0.27 -9.83 -13.21
N LYS A 119 -0.94 -10.37 -13.01
CA LYS A 119 -2.20 -9.63 -13.17
C LYS A 119 -2.29 -8.45 -12.20
N LEU A 120 -2.00 -8.67 -10.92
CA LEU A 120 -2.03 -7.60 -9.91
C LEU A 120 -1.00 -6.51 -10.25
N SER A 121 0.20 -6.89 -10.70
CA SER A 121 1.24 -5.93 -11.07
C SER A 121 0.85 -5.03 -12.25
N THR A 122 0.03 -5.51 -13.19
CA THR A 122 -0.40 -4.72 -14.36
C THR A 122 -1.70 -3.95 -14.14
N GLU A 123 -2.66 -4.54 -13.43
CA GLU A 123 -4.01 -3.98 -13.29
C GLU A 123 -4.16 -3.11 -12.04
N SER A 124 -3.57 -3.51 -10.90
CA SER A 124 -3.78 -2.81 -9.63
C SER A 124 -3.30 -1.36 -9.64
N PRO A 125 -2.15 -1.00 -10.26
CA PRO A 125 -1.73 0.40 -10.34
C PRO A 125 -2.73 1.29 -11.08
N ARG A 126 -3.25 0.80 -12.21
CA ARG A 126 -4.25 1.52 -13.00
C ARG A 126 -5.55 1.69 -12.22
N ALA A 127 -6.05 0.61 -11.61
CA ALA A 127 -7.28 0.64 -10.83
C ALA A 127 -7.18 1.63 -9.66
N PHE A 128 -6.05 1.64 -8.95
CA PHE A 128 -5.76 2.57 -7.87
C PHE A 128 -5.83 4.04 -8.34
N LEU A 129 -5.16 4.38 -9.45
CA LEU A 129 -5.16 5.75 -10.00
C LEU A 129 -6.54 6.19 -10.49
N VAL A 130 -7.34 5.29 -11.04
CA VAL A 130 -8.73 5.59 -11.42
C VAL A 130 -9.59 5.86 -10.19
N ASN A 131 -9.47 5.02 -9.15
CA ASN A 131 -10.30 5.14 -7.97
C ASN A 131 -9.92 6.33 -7.09
N ILE A 132 -8.63 6.68 -7.00
CA ILE A 132 -8.21 7.89 -6.28
C ILE A 132 -8.76 9.15 -6.97
N GLY A 133 -8.75 9.20 -8.31
CA GLY A 133 -9.37 10.29 -9.06
C GLY A 133 -10.85 10.47 -8.71
N LYS A 134 -11.61 9.37 -8.72
CA LYS A 134 -13.03 9.39 -8.31
C LYS A 134 -13.24 9.80 -6.85
N ALA A 135 -12.34 9.43 -5.95
CA ALA A 135 -12.43 9.75 -4.53
C ALA A 135 -12.10 11.23 -4.23
N LEU A 136 -11.37 11.90 -5.13
CA LEU A 136 -11.05 13.32 -5.05
C LEU A 136 -12.17 14.22 -5.59
N GLU A 137 -13.07 13.68 -6.42
CA GLU A 137 -14.25 14.39 -6.96
C GLU A 137 -15.44 14.45 -5.99
N ARG A 138 -15.34 13.78 -4.82
CA ARG A 138 -16.37 13.72 -3.78
C ARG A 138 -16.06 14.66 -2.62
#